data_AF-A0A512C4C6-F1
#
_entry.id   AF-A0A512C4C6-F1
#
_cell.length_a   1.000
_cell.length_b   1.000
_cell.length_c   1.000
_cell.angle_alpha   90.00
_cell.angle_beta   90.00
_cell.angle_gamma   90.00
#
_symmetry.space_group_name_H-M   'P 1'
#
loop_
_entity.id
_entity.type
_entity.pdbx_description
1 polymer ?
#
loop_
_entity_poly.entity_id
_entity_poly.type
_entity_poly.pdbx_seq_one_letter_code
_entity_poly.pdbx_strand_id
1 'polypeptide(L)'
;MCLCGALAATSRDLTLEVAGEVGRFFELRVDNLVAGGLSRSRTMQVLATFEGATLLANALGQVAAFDQATAALPMGSGQDGIRPSRYGMNP
;
A
#
# COMPACT_ATOMS: atom_id res chain seq x y z
N MET A 1 6.35 -7.65 -9.62
CA MET A 1 5.10 -7.33 -8.89
C MET A 1 5.40 -7.51 -7.40
N CYS A 2 4.82 -6.74 -6.48
CA CYS A 2 4.99 -7.06 -5.06
C CYS A 2 4.14 -8.30 -4.69
N LEU A 3 4.49 -8.98 -3.60
CA LEU A 3 3.74 -10.16 -3.13
C LEU A 3 2.25 -9.84 -2.88
N CYS A 4 1.95 -8.66 -2.33
CA CYS A 4 0.58 -8.23 -2.06
C CYS A 4 -0.20 -8.04 -3.36
N GLY A 5 0.38 -7.40 -4.37
CA GLY A 5 -0.25 -7.20 -5.68
C GLY A 5 -0.54 -8.52 -6.40
N ALA A 6 0.36 -9.50 -6.33
CA ALA A 6 0.12 -10.83 -6.89
C ALA A 6 -1.02 -11.58 -6.16
N LEU A 7 -1.04 -11.50 -4.83
CA LEU A 7 -2.10 -12.08 -4.01
C LEU A 7 -3.48 -11.45 -4.30
N ALA A 8 -3.55 -10.12 -4.44
CA ALA A 8 -4.78 -9.43 -4.82
C ALA A 8 -5.26 -9.83 -6.22
N ALA A 9 -4.36 -9.84 -7.20
CA ALA A 9 -4.70 -10.10 -8.60
C ALA A 9 -5.27 -11.51 -8.81
N THR A 10 -4.78 -12.49 -8.04
CA THR A 10 -5.19 -13.89 -8.13
C THR A 10 -6.31 -14.25 -7.14
N SER A 11 -6.76 -13.32 -6.30
CA SER A 11 -7.73 -13.59 -5.22
C SER A 11 -9.04 -14.22 -5.68
N ARG A 12 -9.48 -13.92 -6.91
CA ARG A 12 -10.73 -14.46 -7.49
C ARG A 12 -10.61 -15.94 -7.89
N ASP A 13 -9.39 -16.44 -8.05
CA ASP A 13 -9.11 -17.82 -8.40
C ASP A 13 -8.92 -18.71 -7.15
N LEU A 14 -8.95 -18.10 -5.95
CA LEU A 14 -8.82 -18.79 -4.66
C LEU A 14 -10.18 -19.30 -4.16
N THR A 15 -10.13 -20.22 -3.19
CA THR A 15 -11.35 -20.63 -2.49
C THR A 15 -12.00 -19.45 -1.78
N LEU A 16 -13.32 -19.47 -1.60
CA LEU A 16 -14.06 -18.37 -0.97
C LEU A 16 -13.50 -17.99 0.41
N GLU A 17 -13.09 -18.99 1.19
CA GLU A 17 -12.46 -18.79 2.49
C GLU A 17 -11.17 -17.97 2.38
N VAL A 18 -10.27 -18.38 1.47
CA VAL A 18 -8.98 -17.71 1.28
C VAL A 18 -9.17 -16.33 0.65
N ALA A 19 -10.05 -16.19 -0.32
CA ALA A 19 -10.40 -14.89 -0.90
C ALA A 19 -10.94 -13.92 0.17
N GLY A 20 -11.73 -14.43 1.12
CA GLY A 20 -12.20 -13.67 2.29
C GLY A 20 -11.06 -13.22 3.21
N GLU A 21 -10.05 -14.05 3.43
CA GLU A 21 -8.83 -13.67 4.17
C GLU A 21 -8.00 -12.61 3.43
N VAL A 22 -7.86 -12.75 2.11
CA VAL A 22 -7.18 -11.74 1.29
C VAL A 22 -7.88 -10.38 1.43
N GLY A 23 -9.21 -10.35 1.37
CA GLY A 23 -9.98 -9.12 1.63
C GLY A 23 -9.66 -8.51 2.99
N ARG A 24 -9.74 -9.31 4.06
CA ARG A 24 -9.44 -8.86 5.43
C ARG A 24 -8.00 -8.36 5.59
N PHE A 25 -7.04 -8.97 4.91
CA PHE A 25 -5.65 -8.49 4.88
C PHE A 25 -5.55 -7.07 4.30
N PHE A 26 -6.22 -6.80 3.17
CA PHE A 26 -6.21 -5.47 2.55
C PHE A 26 -6.97 -4.43 3.38
N GLU A 27 -8.08 -4.80 4.00
CA GLU A 27 -8.81 -3.93 4.93
C GLU A 27 -7.94 -3.54 6.12
N LEU A 28 -7.30 -4.50 6.77
CA LEU A 28 -6.39 -4.24 7.90
C LEU A 28 -5.24 -3.29 7.50
N ARG A 29 -4.71 -3.41 6.27
CA ARG A 29 -3.68 -2.50 5.77
C ARG A 29 -4.22 -1.07 5.62
N VAL A 30 -5.43 -0.91 5.10
CA VAL A 30 -6.09 0.40 4.99
C VAL A 30 -6.31 0.99 6.38
N ASP A 31 -6.85 0.20 7.31
CA ASP A 31 -7.14 0.64 8.66
C ASP A 31 -5.88 1.07 9.42
N ASN A 32 -4.77 0.35 9.25
CA ASN A 32 -3.48 0.73 9.85
C ASN A 32 -2.96 2.07 9.34
N LEU A 33 -3.12 2.36 8.04
CA LEU A 33 -2.70 3.64 7.45
C LEU A 33 -3.62 4.78 7.88
N VAL A 34 -4.92 4.50 8.03
CA VAL A 34 -5.89 5.45 8.57
C VAL A 34 -5.60 5.77 10.04
N ALA A 35 -5.33 4.74 10.85
CA ALA A 35 -4.89 4.90 12.23
C ALA A 35 -3.56 5.67 12.35
N GLY A 36 -2.71 5.56 11.32
CA GLY A 36 -1.48 6.34 11.16
C GLY A 36 -1.69 7.82 10.81
N GLY A 37 -2.92 8.27 10.57
CA GLY A 37 -3.26 9.68 10.35
C GLY A 37 -3.63 10.05 8.92
N LEU A 38 -3.65 9.10 7.98
CA LEU A 38 -4.15 9.37 6.63
C LEU A 38 -5.68 9.29 6.59
N SER A 39 -6.31 10.11 5.74
CA SER A 39 -7.72 9.86 5.40
C SER A 39 -7.86 8.55 4.62
N ARG A 40 -9.03 7.91 4.69
CA ARG A 40 -9.30 6.68 3.94
C ARG A 40 -9.15 6.88 2.43
N SER A 41 -9.63 8.00 1.89
CA SER A 41 -9.49 8.33 0.47
C SER A 41 -8.02 8.49 0.07
N ARG A 42 -7.21 9.18 0.89
CA ARG A 42 -5.78 9.32 0.65
C ARG A 42 -5.04 7.99 0.75
N THR A 43 -5.40 7.14 1.70
CA THR A 43 -4.87 5.78 1.84
C THR A 43 -5.10 4.95 0.58
N MET A 44 -6.33 4.95 0.06
CA MET A 44 -6.65 4.25 -1.20
C MET A 44 -5.84 4.78 -2.38
N GLN A 45 -5.68 6.11 -2.47
CA GLN A 45 -4.87 6.73 -3.51
C GLN A 45 -3.39 6.30 -3.43
N VAL A 46 -2.80 6.36 -2.24
CA VAL A 46 -1.40 5.97 -2.01
C VAL A 46 -1.18 4.50 -2.38
N LEU A 47 -2.04 3.60 -1.90
CA LEU A 47 -1.95 2.17 -2.19
C LEU A 47 -2.09 1.89 -3.69
N ALA A 48 -3.07 2.51 -4.36
CA ALA A 48 -3.25 2.36 -5.80
C ALA A 48 -2.01 2.83 -6.59
N THR A 49 -1.43 3.99 -6.20
CA THR A 49 -0.20 4.49 -6.84
C THR A 49 0.97 3.54 -6.61
N PHE A 50 1.19 3.02 -5.41
CA PHE A 50 2.31 2.11 -5.13
C PHE A 50 2.20 0.77 -5.88
N GLU A 51 1.01 0.18 -5.91
CA GLU A 51 0.81 -1.10 -6.61
C GLU A 51 0.95 -0.90 -8.13
N GLY A 52 0.38 0.18 -8.69
CA GLY A 52 0.53 0.54 -10.11
C GLY A 52 1.98 0.86 -10.49
N ALA A 53 2.68 1.65 -9.68
CA ALA A 53 4.09 1.98 -9.88
C ALA A 53 4.96 0.72 -9.89
N THR A 54 4.71 -0.19 -8.95
CA THR A 54 5.41 -1.49 -8.89
C THR A 54 5.11 -2.33 -10.13
N LEU A 55 3.86 -2.37 -10.58
CA LEU A 55 3.47 -3.09 -11.79
C LEU A 55 4.22 -2.56 -13.02
N LEU A 56 4.22 -1.24 -13.22
CA LEU A 56 4.90 -0.60 -14.35
C LEU A 56 6.41 -0.85 -14.34
N ALA A 57 7.07 -0.65 -13.19
CA ALA A 57 8.51 -0.86 -13.07
C ALA A 57 8.92 -2.30 -13.43
N ASN A 58 8.11 -3.29 -13.02
CA ASN A 58 8.37 -4.68 -13.35
C ASN A 58 8.08 -5.01 -14.82
N ALA A 59 6.94 -4.54 -15.35
CA ALA A 59 6.56 -4.82 -16.73
C ALA A 59 7.53 -4.20 -17.75
N LEU A 60 8.06 -3.01 -17.44
CA LEU A 60 8.99 -2.28 -18.30
C LEU A 60 10.46 -2.62 -18.06
N GLY A 61 10.78 -3.41 -17.02
CA GLY A 61 12.16 -3.67 -16.59
C GLY A 61 12.91 -2.42 -16.15
N GLN A 62 12.21 -1.38 -15.68
CA GLN A 62 12.75 -0.05 -15.39
C GLN A 62 12.38 0.38 -13.98
N VAL A 63 13.32 0.24 -13.04
CA VAL A 63 13.11 0.63 -11.63
C VAL A 63 12.71 2.10 -11.49
N ALA A 64 13.29 2.99 -12.31
CA ALA A 64 12.99 4.42 -12.30
C ALA A 64 11.53 4.75 -12.60
N ALA A 65 10.76 3.85 -13.23
CA ALA A 65 9.33 4.05 -13.46
C ALA A 65 8.54 4.08 -12.13
N PHE A 66 9.02 3.40 -11.09
CA PHE A 66 8.43 3.49 -9.76
C PHE A 66 8.58 4.90 -9.17
N ASP A 67 9.81 5.44 -9.19
CA ASP A 67 10.11 6.77 -8.67
C ASP A 67 9.30 7.84 -9.41
N GLN A 68 9.22 7.75 -10.75
CA GLN A 68 8.42 8.66 -11.56
C GLN A 68 6.93 8.61 -11.20
N ALA A 69 6.36 7.41 -11.08
CA ALA A 69 4.95 7.24 -10.78
C ALA A 69 4.58 7.68 -9.34
N THR A 70 5.54 7.64 -8.41
CA THR A 70 5.32 8.02 -7.01
C THR A 70 5.75 9.45 -6.69
N ALA A 71 6.44 10.15 -7.61
CA ALA A 71 6.98 11.49 -7.38
C ALA A 71 5.94 12.55 -6.95
N ALA A 72 4.68 12.39 -7.39
CA ALA A 72 3.58 13.29 -7.05
C ALA A 72 2.84 12.91 -5.76
N LEU A 73 3.24 11.86 -5.05
CA LEU A 73 2.72 11.59 -3.71
C LEU A 73 3.42 12.54 -2.73
N PRO A 74 2.75 13.59 -2.21
CA PRO A 74 3.33 14.37 -1.14
C PRO A 74 3.64 13.43 0.04
N MET A 75 4.92 13.37 0.43
CA MET A 75 5.31 13.01 1.79
C MET A 75 4.56 13.99 2.67
N GLY A 76 3.61 13.50 3.48
CA GLY A 76 2.65 14.33 4.19
C GLY A 76 3.30 15.61 4.71
N SER A 77 2.87 16.76 4.20
CA SER A 77 3.12 18.03 4.88
C SER A 77 2.68 17.80 6.32
N GLY A 78 3.53 18.07 7.31
CA GLY A 78 3.36 17.74 8.74
C GLY A 78 2.15 18.39 9.45
N GLN A 79 1.03 18.53 8.76
CA GLN A 79 -0.31 18.84 9.23
C GLN A 79 -1.17 17.56 9.37
N ASP A 80 -0.85 16.48 8.66
CA ASP A 80 -1.45 15.16 8.88
C ASP A 80 -0.60 14.41 9.92
N GLY A 81 -1.04 14.40 11.17
CA GLY A 81 -0.28 13.96 12.35
C GLY A 81 0.12 12.48 12.35
N ILE A 82 1.03 12.07 11.48
CA ILE A 82 1.74 10.79 11.55
C ILE A 82 2.62 10.84 12.80
N ARG A 83 2.10 10.31 13.91
CA ARG A 83 2.91 10.11 15.12
C ARG A 83 4.02 9.12 14.78
N PRO A 84 5.30 9.43 15.07
CA PRO A 84 6.36 8.47 14.87
C PRO A 84 6.08 7.20 15.68
N SER A 85 6.19 6.06 15.00
CA SER A 85 6.03 4.72 15.56
C SER A 85 6.99 4.53 16.74
N ARG A 86 6.44 4.21 17.93
CA ARG A 86 7.20 3.92 19.16
C ARG A 86 7.94 2.57 19.14
N TYR A 87 8.17 1.96 17.99
CA TYR A 87 8.95 0.72 17.89
C TYR A 87 10.46 0.99 17.75
N GLY A 88 10.97 1.82 18.66
CA GLY A 88 12.38 2.17 18.75
C GLY A 88 12.75 2.48 20.19
N MET A 89 12.58 1.49 21.07
CA MET A 89 13.37 1.30 22.31
C MET A 89 12.74 0.18 23.14
N ASN A 90 13.51 -0.88 23.39
CA ASN A 90 13.54 -1.55 24.69
C ASN A 90 14.74 -2.50 24.78
N PRO A 91 15.30 -2.71 25.98
CA PRO A 91 16.07 -1.77 26.80
C PRO A 91 17.59 -1.87 26.57
#